data_AF-A0AA39C306-F1
#
_entry.id   AF-A0AA39C306-F1
#
_cell.length_a   1.000
_cell.length_b   1.000
_cell.length_c   1.000
_cell.angle_alpha   90.00
_cell.angle_beta   90.00
_cell.angle_gamma   90.00
#
_symmetry.space_group_name_H-M   'P 1'
#
loop_
_entity.id
_entity.type
_entity.pdbx_description
1 polymer ?
#
loop_
_entity_poly.entity_id
_entity_poly.type
_entity_poly.pdbx_seq_one_letter_code
_entity_poly.pdbx_strand_id
1 'polypeptide(L)'
;MSSTIVELFEKWNMSLLLPDFEERNIGLEELKCISVSEIEEIICSPRLSRQFLAHWKMEFQTNEVASPSIVEVAIVDNVNIDRSYSVEELSSTLENCITNNIDVSSSTGRSILAEYNRKKQLSVKASHDLCDIIISEYLVDGNTKLDTNQYLDFKSPIKSIFPEEDSNIYNWSPIPKRLSIFNTSEKARGRLYEKFRNKIKLFRTRSGWQPKKNIFDTSAEDIFQDDELHSVEWLNHNQEYGDDLRRHWEISSRVRYEKLLKSKGSVLDYYNQYPALANKFGYQLIAIDFDRLYKVVETDIYKKWPIFFDNLFTLATVQQKKSVEEIISDLENCTSNYHKIFLQIWVLPFLVPPKTRKIVERPEGRKQWKPTIKECQSSIIVHAT
;
A
#
# COMPACT_ATOMS: atom_id res chain seq x y z
N MET A 1 -30.46 -25.62 13.32
CA MET A 1 -30.56 -25.32 14.77
C MET A 1 -30.85 -23.83 14.88
N SER A 2 -31.92 -23.46 15.59
CA SER A 2 -32.28 -22.06 15.84
C SER A 2 -31.18 -21.43 16.69
N SER A 3 -30.30 -20.62 16.10
CA SER A 3 -29.27 -19.94 16.87
C SER A 3 -29.91 -18.85 17.72
N THR A 4 -29.59 -18.79 19.01
CA THR A 4 -30.10 -17.73 19.89
C THR A 4 -29.39 -16.40 19.59
N ILE A 5 -30.03 -15.26 19.90
CA ILE A 5 -29.36 -13.94 19.74
C ILE A 5 -28.05 -13.87 20.57
N VAL A 6 -28.00 -14.57 21.70
CA VAL A 6 -26.82 -14.70 22.56
C VAL A 6 -25.67 -15.40 21.83
N GLU A 7 -25.92 -16.57 21.23
CA GLU A 7 -24.92 -17.31 20.44
C GLU A 7 -24.41 -16.47 19.26
N LEU A 8 -25.28 -15.68 18.64
CA LEU A 8 -24.89 -14.83 17.52
C LEU A 8 -23.95 -13.69 17.96
N PHE A 9 -24.23 -13.05 19.09
CA PHE A 9 -23.37 -11.99 19.62
C PHE A 9 -22.05 -12.56 20.15
N GLU A 10 -22.05 -13.77 20.72
CA GLU A 10 -20.82 -14.50 21.06
C GLU A 10 -19.97 -14.81 19.82
N LYS A 11 -20.60 -15.30 18.73
CA LYS A 11 -19.94 -15.55 17.44
C LYS A 11 -19.31 -14.27 16.87
N TRP A 12 -19.96 -13.13 17.04
CA TRP A 12 -19.43 -11.82 16.60
C TRP A 12 -18.45 -11.20 17.60
N ASN A 13 -18.20 -11.85 18.74
CA ASN A 13 -17.40 -11.34 19.86
C ASN A 13 -17.88 -9.94 20.31
N MET A 14 -19.20 -9.77 20.38
CA MET A 14 -19.92 -8.54 20.71
C MET A 14 -20.94 -8.73 21.85
N SER A 15 -20.76 -9.75 22.69
CA SER A 15 -21.66 -10.03 23.83
C SER A 15 -21.85 -8.85 24.77
N LEU A 16 -20.92 -7.88 24.79
CA LEU A 16 -21.04 -6.62 25.53
C LEU A 16 -22.23 -5.75 25.11
N LEU A 17 -22.77 -5.95 23.90
CA LEU A 17 -23.92 -5.23 23.36
C LEU A 17 -25.26 -5.92 23.68
N LEU A 18 -25.25 -7.15 24.21
CA LEU A 18 -26.49 -7.87 24.52
C LEU A 18 -27.44 -7.07 25.44
N PRO A 19 -26.97 -6.39 26.50
CA PRO A 19 -27.85 -5.61 27.37
C PRO A 19 -28.59 -4.48 26.63
N ASP A 20 -27.93 -3.81 25.69
CA ASP A 20 -28.51 -2.69 24.93
C ASP A 20 -29.65 -3.15 23.99
N PHE A 21 -29.56 -4.40 23.51
CA PHE A 21 -30.57 -5.02 22.64
C PHE A 21 -31.69 -5.69 23.46
N GLU A 22 -31.37 -6.27 24.62
CA GLU A 22 -32.34 -6.82 25.57
C GLU A 22 -33.23 -5.72 26.17
N GLU A 23 -32.67 -4.57 26.54
CA GLU A 23 -33.43 -3.42 27.08
C GLU A 23 -34.50 -2.92 26.10
N ARG A 24 -34.25 -3.07 24.80
CA ARG A 24 -35.17 -2.67 23.72
C ARG A 24 -36.05 -3.81 23.19
N ASN A 25 -36.05 -4.97 23.85
CA ASN A 25 -36.78 -6.18 23.44
C ASN A 25 -36.48 -6.62 22.00
N ILE A 26 -35.23 -6.48 21.54
CA ILE A 26 -34.81 -6.89 20.20
C ILE A 26 -34.36 -8.35 20.26
N GLY A 27 -35.20 -9.26 19.79
CA GLY A 27 -34.86 -10.67 19.60
C GLY A 27 -34.20 -10.94 18.25
N LEU A 28 -33.95 -12.21 17.93
CA LEU A 28 -33.29 -12.61 16.69
C LEU A 28 -34.11 -12.23 15.44
N GLU A 29 -35.43 -12.35 15.49
CA GLU A 29 -36.30 -12.05 14.34
C GLU A 29 -36.43 -10.53 14.13
N GLU A 30 -36.50 -9.76 15.22
CA GLU A 30 -36.45 -8.30 15.19
C GLU A 30 -35.09 -7.82 14.67
N LEU A 31 -34.00 -8.47 15.10
CA LEU A 31 -32.66 -8.17 14.63
C LEU A 31 -32.51 -8.37 13.12
N LYS A 32 -33.15 -9.37 12.50
CA LYS A 32 -33.07 -9.56 11.04
C LYS A 32 -33.65 -8.38 10.24
N CYS A 33 -34.67 -7.72 10.79
CA CYS A 33 -35.47 -6.72 10.10
C CYS A 33 -35.13 -5.27 10.51
N ILE A 34 -34.23 -5.10 11.48
CA ILE A 34 -33.85 -3.79 12.00
C ILE A 34 -33.17 -2.93 10.92
N SER A 35 -33.45 -1.64 10.90
CA SER A 35 -32.80 -0.71 9.97
C SER A 35 -31.40 -0.31 10.43
N VAL A 36 -30.58 0.13 9.49
CA VAL A 36 -29.22 0.65 9.78
C VAL A 36 -29.28 1.84 10.74
N SER A 37 -30.26 2.73 10.57
CA SER A 37 -30.44 3.90 11.43
C SER A 37 -30.79 3.52 12.87
N GLU A 38 -31.62 2.49 13.06
CA GLU A 38 -31.97 1.99 14.40
C GLU A 38 -30.77 1.32 15.07
N ILE A 39 -29.94 0.56 14.34
CA ILE A 39 -28.69 0.00 14.89
C ILE A 39 -27.73 1.10 15.34
N GLU A 40 -27.62 2.20 14.58
CA GLU A 40 -26.81 3.36 14.96
C GLU A 40 -27.36 4.10 16.19
N GLU A 41 -28.68 4.05 16.42
CA GLU A 41 -29.33 4.62 17.60
C GLU A 41 -29.19 3.72 18.85
N ILE A 42 -29.10 2.41 18.66
CA ILE A 42 -28.87 1.45 19.77
C ILE A 42 -27.41 1.49 20.19
N ILE A 43 -26.50 1.44 19.21
CA ILE A 43 -25.07 1.38 19.46
C ILE A 43 -24.48 2.79 19.36
N CYS A 44 -24.58 3.55 20.45
CA CYS A 44 -24.13 4.93 20.55
C CYS A 44 -22.64 5.14 20.25
N SER A 45 -21.82 4.08 20.22
CA SER A 45 -20.44 4.14 19.79
C SER A 45 -20.34 3.99 18.26
N PRO A 46 -19.94 5.04 17.51
CA PRO A 46 -19.83 4.98 16.05
C PRO A 46 -18.85 3.91 15.56
N ARG A 47 -17.96 3.43 16.44
CA ARG A 47 -16.98 2.39 16.16
C ARG A 47 -17.59 0.99 16.31
N LEU A 48 -18.32 0.74 17.39
CA LEU A 48 -18.98 -0.55 17.64
C LEU A 48 -20.15 -0.75 16.68
N SER A 49 -20.92 0.30 16.41
CA SER A 49 -22.04 0.27 15.46
C SER A 49 -21.59 -0.19 14.07
N ARG A 50 -20.45 0.33 13.58
CA ARG A 50 -19.88 -0.09 12.30
C ARG A 50 -19.46 -1.55 12.25
N GLN A 51 -18.86 -2.07 13.34
CA GLN A 51 -18.46 -3.47 13.41
C GLN A 51 -19.70 -4.37 13.45
N PHE A 52 -20.69 -4.00 14.25
CA PHE A 52 -21.95 -4.71 14.36
C PHE A 52 -22.66 -4.79 13.01
N LEU A 53 -22.77 -3.66 12.30
CA LEU A 53 -23.36 -3.59 10.95
C LEU A 53 -22.65 -4.49 9.94
N ALA A 54 -21.32 -4.66 10.02
CA ALA A 54 -20.59 -5.53 9.12
C ALA A 54 -20.96 -7.02 9.32
N HIS A 55 -20.99 -7.46 10.58
CA HIS A 55 -21.40 -8.83 10.93
C HIS A 55 -22.88 -9.08 10.61
N TRP A 56 -23.75 -8.13 10.96
CA TRP A 56 -25.17 -8.16 10.68
C TRP A 56 -25.49 -8.31 9.19
N LYS A 57 -24.81 -7.54 8.32
CA LYS A 57 -24.96 -7.67 6.86
C LYS A 57 -24.48 -9.01 6.32
N MET A 58 -23.39 -9.56 6.86
CA MET A 58 -22.90 -10.87 6.46
C MET A 58 -23.86 -12.00 6.85
N GLU A 59 -24.52 -11.89 8.00
CA GLU A 59 -25.41 -12.94 8.50
C GLU A 59 -26.81 -12.86 7.87
N PHE A 60 -27.31 -11.65 7.58
CA PHE A 60 -28.70 -11.44 7.20
C PHE A 60 -28.93 -10.78 5.83
N GLN A 61 -27.91 -10.22 5.18
CA GLN A 61 -28.05 -9.53 3.88
C GLN A 61 -27.30 -10.21 2.72
N THR A 62 -26.79 -11.43 2.87
CA THR A 62 -26.25 -12.19 1.72
C THR A 62 -27.36 -12.79 0.87
N ASN A 63 -27.92 -11.97 -0.01
CA ASN A 63 -28.45 -12.38 -1.31
C ASN A 63 -28.26 -11.22 -2.29
N GLU A 64 -27.12 -11.22 -2.97
CA GLU A 64 -27.00 -11.02 -4.42
C GLU A 64 -25.52 -11.03 -4.85
N VAL A 65 -25.22 -11.89 -5.83
CA VAL A 65 -23.99 -12.01 -6.65
C VAL A 65 -22.85 -12.94 -6.17
N ALA A 66 -22.90 -14.14 -6.75
CA ALA A 66 -21.81 -14.99 -7.30
C ALA A 66 -20.65 -15.47 -6.42
N SER A 67 -20.68 -16.78 -6.14
CA SER A 67 -19.55 -17.62 -5.74
C SER A 67 -18.40 -17.57 -6.75
N PRO A 68 -17.12 -17.48 -6.33
CA PRO A 68 -16.00 -17.79 -7.21
C PRO A 68 -15.62 -19.26 -7.11
N SER A 69 -15.65 -19.91 -8.27
CA SER A 69 -15.07 -21.20 -8.59
C SER A 69 -13.60 -21.27 -8.20
N ILE A 70 -13.21 -22.41 -7.64
CA ILE A 70 -11.83 -22.80 -7.33
C ILE A 70 -11.03 -22.83 -8.65
N VAL A 71 -9.94 -22.08 -8.72
CA VAL A 71 -8.88 -22.28 -9.71
C VAL A 71 -7.61 -22.60 -8.92
N GLU A 72 -7.21 -23.87 -8.98
CA GLU A 72 -5.89 -24.32 -8.56
C GLU A 72 -4.83 -23.62 -9.43
N VAL A 73 -3.88 -22.94 -8.79
CA VAL A 73 -2.65 -22.49 -9.45
C VAL A 73 -1.49 -23.17 -8.74
N ALA A 74 -0.75 -23.94 -9.52
CA ALA A 74 0.41 -24.71 -9.12
C ALA A 74 1.48 -23.84 -8.44
N ILE A 75 1.94 -24.31 -7.28
CA ILE A 75 3.13 -23.80 -6.60
C ILE A 75 4.34 -24.39 -7.32
N VAL A 76 5.15 -23.52 -7.92
CA VAL A 76 6.51 -23.85 -8.34
C VAL A 76 7.43 -23.52 -7.17
N ASP A 77 8.09 -24.54 -6.64
CA ASP A 77 9.06 -24.47 -5.57
C ASP A 77 10.19 -23.49 -5.92
N ASN A 78 10.48 -22.56 -5.01
CA ASN A 78 11.79 -21.93 -4.93
C ASN A 78 12.18 -21.81 -3.45
N VAL A 79 13.23 -22.55 -3.12
CA VAL A 79 13.83 -22.70 -1.81
C VAL A 79 14.30 -21.33 -1.30
N ASN A 80 13.63 -20.82 -0.27
CA ASN A 80 14.15 -19.77 0.57
C ASN A 80 14.19 -20.34 1.99
N ILE A 81 15.33 -20.26 2.66
CA ILE A 81 15.50 -20.73 4.04
C ILE A 81 14.77 -19.73 4.92
N ASP A 82 13.46 -19.92 5.01
CA ASP A 82 12.55 -19.24 5.93
C ASP A 82 12.63 -20.01 7.24
N ARG A 83 13.04 -19.36 8.33
CA ARG A 83 12.64 -19.87 9.66
C ARG A 83 11.17 -19.50 9.84
N SER A 84 10.29 -20.25 9.19
CA SER A 84 8.87 -20.22 9.50
C SER A 84 8.68 -20.97 10.83
N TYR A 85 8.47 -20.23 11.91
CA TYR A 85 8.02 -20.85 13.16
C TYR A 85 6.64 -21.48 12.92
N SER A 86 6.44 -22.72 13.37
CA SER A 86 5.13 -23.35 13.29
C SER A 86 4.13 -22.62 14.20
N VAL A 87 2.83 -22.78 13.93
CA VAL A 87 1.75 -22.20 14.75
C VAL A 87 1.84 -22.71 16.20
N GLU A 88 2.23 -23.97 16.41
CA GLU A 88 2.45 -24.53 17.74
C GLU A 88 3.69 -23.96 18.45
N GLU A 89 4.77 -23.66 17.73
CA GLU A 89 5.96 -22.98 18.27
C GLU A 89 5.66 -21.53 18.66
N LEU A 90 4.81 -20.83 17.89
CA LEU A 90 4.38 -19.46 18.19
C LEU A 90 3.55 -19.38 19.47
N SER A 91 2.56 -20.26 19.61
CA SER A 91 1.70 -20.29 20.80
C SER A 91 2.47 -20.66 22.06
N SER A 92 3.37 -21.66 21.97
CA SER A 92 4.19 -22.10 23.11
C SER A 92 5.29 -21.10 23.48
N THR A 93 5.90 -20.43 22.50
CA THR A 93 6.87 -19.35 22.77
C THR A 93 6.18 -18.16 23.41
N LEU A 94 4.95 -17.83 23.00
CA LEU A 94 4.21 -16.71 23.55
C LEU A 94 3.66 -16.99 24.95
N GLU A 95 3.13 -18.18 25.20
CA GLU A 95 2.80 -18.63 26.56
C GLU A 95 4.04 -18.62 27.44
N ASN A 96 5.18 -19.14 27.00
CA ASN A 96 6.43 -19.10 27.78
C ASN A 96 6.97 -17.68 28.00
N CYS A 97 6.88 -16.79 27.01
CA CYS A 97 7.33 -15.41 27.13
C CYS A 97 6.46 -14.62 28.10
N ILE A 98 5.13 -14.77 28.00
CA ILE A 98 4.24 -14.00 28.86
C ILE A 98 4.24 -14.60 30.27
N THR A 99 4.30 -15.92 30.43
CA THR A 99 4.36 -16.57 31.75
C THR A 99 5.71 -16.37 32.46
N ASN A 100 6.86 -16.34 31.75
CA ASN A 100 8.17 -16.15 32.40
C ASN A 100 8.62 -14.68 32.54
N ASN A 101 8.28 -13.78 31.59
CA ASN A 101 8.74 -12.38 31.63
C ASN A 101 7.75 -11.41 32.30
N ILE A 102 6.47 -11.76 32.42
CA ILE A 102 5.53 -10.98 33.23
C ILE A 102 5.62 -11.38 34.71
N ASP A 103 6.03 -12.61 35.03
CA ASP A 103 5.94 -13.12 36.40
C ASP A 103 7.16 -12.85 37.31
N VAL A 104 8.42 -12.74 36.83
CA VAL A 104 9.55 -12.64 37.80
C VAL A 104 10.75 -11.74 37.46
N SER A 105 11.15 -11.57 36.19
CA SER A 105 12.46 -10.98 35.84
C SER A 105 12.46 -9.46 35.56
N SER A 106 11.37 -8.89 35.05
CA SER A 106 11.30 -7.49 34.62
C SER A 106 10.58 -6.59 35.64
N SER A 107 11.19 -5.48 36.06
CA SER A 107 10.53 -4.45 36.88
C SER A 107 9.31 -3.85 36.17
N THR A 108 9.36 -3.76 34.84
CA THR A 108 8.25 -3.29 33.99
C THR A 108 7.11 -4.29 33.98
N GLY A 109 7.39 -5.59 33.82
CA GLY A 109 6.37 -6.65 33.84
C GLY A 109 5.58 -6.68 35.15
N ARG A 110 6.29 -6.62 36.29
CA ARG A 110 5.67 -6.55 37.63
C ARG A 110 4.80 -5.30 37.82
N SER A 111 5.23 -4.16 37.27
CA SER A 111 4.44 -2.93 37.34
C SER A 111 3.14 -3.02 36.54
N ILE A 112 3.16 -3.69 35.38
CA ILE A 112 1.97 -3.92 34.54
C ILE A 112 0.98 -4.82 35.28
N LEU A 113 1.43 -5.92 35.86
CA LEU A 113 0.58 -6.80 36.68
C LEU A 113 0.00 -6.09 37.89
N ALA A 114 0.82 -5.32 38.62
CA ALA A 114 0.35 -4.58 39.78
C ALA A 114 -0.71 -3.53 39.41
N GLU A 115 -0.54 -2.85 38.26
CA GLU A 115 -1.55 -1.92 37.75
C GLU A 115 -2.83 -2.67 37.37
N TYR A 116 -2.72 -3.79 36.67
CA TYR A 116 -3.86 -4.59 36.27
C TYR A 116 -4.63 -5.15 37.46
N ASN A 117 -3.94 -5.75 38.43
CA ASN A 117 -4.59 -6.30 39.63
C ASN A 117 -5.36 -5.25 40.41
N ARG A 118 -4.92 -3.98 40.35
CA ARG A 118 -5.59 -2.86 41.01
C ARG A 118 -6.78 -2.29 40.22
N LYS A 119 -6.69 -2.22 38.89
CA LYS A 119 -7.66 -1.50 38.04
C LYS A 119 -8.53 -2.40 37.15
N LYS A 120 -8.13 -3.66 36.98
CA LYS A 120 -8.64 -4.62 35.98
C LYS A 120 -8.56 -4.15 34.53
N GLN A 121 -7.82 -3.06 34.28
CA GLN A 121 -7.57 -2.49 32.96
C GLN A 121 -6.18 -1.85 32.94
N LEU A 122 -5.47 -2.00 31.82
CA LEU A 122 -4.16 -1.38 31.64
C LEU A 122 -4.29 0.07 31.17
N SER A 123 -3.42 0.92 31.71
CA SER A 123 -3.26 2.26 31.18
C SER A 123 -2.69 2.26 29.76
N VAL A 124 -2.82 3.38 29.06
CA VAL A 124 -2.17 3.58 27.74
C VAL A 124 -0.67 3.32 27.81
N LYS A 125 -0.03 3.68 28.93
CA LYS A 125 1.40 3.44 29.14
C LYS A 125 1.70 1.96 29.37
N ALA A 126 1.00 1.31 30.31
CA ALA A 126 1.21 -0.10 30.62
C ALA A 126 0.97 -1.03 29.42
N SER A 127 -0.08 -0.76 28.62
CA SER A 127 -0.33 -1.50 27.36
C SER A 127 0.75 -1.26 26.30
N HIS A 128 1.38 -0.09 26.26
CA HIS A 128 2.53 0.16 25.38
C HIS A 128 3.80 -0.56 25.84
N ASP A 129 4.02 -0.62 27.15
CA ASP A 129 5.14 -1.33 27.76
C ASP A 129 4.99 -2.85 27.57
N LEU A 130 3.77 -3.38 27.69
CA LEU A 130 3.43 -4.77 27.37
C LEU A 130 3.77 -5.10 25.92
N CYS A 131 3.33 -4.29 24.96
CA CYS A 131 3.69 -4.47 23.55
C CYS A 131 5.21 -4.41 23.34
N ASP A 132 5.92 -3.58 24.08
CA ASP A 132 7.38 -3.48 23.96
C ASP A 132 8.07 -4.78 24.38
N ILE A 133 7.65 -5.36 25.50
CA ILE A 133 8.13 -6.64 26.03
C ILE A 133 7.88 -7.76 25.00
N ILE A 134 6.63 -7.90 24.55
CA ILE A 134 6.22 -8.94 23.59
C ILE A 134 7.06 -8.85 22.30
N ILE A 135 7.25 -7.63 21.77
CA ILE A 135 7.96 -7.44 20.51
C ILE A 135 9.48 -7.54 20.67
N SER A 136 10.05 -7.10 21.80
CA SER A 136 11.50 -7.25 22.06
C SER A 136 11.92 -8.71 22.05
N GLU A 137 11.10 -9.55 22.68
CA GLU A 137 11.37 -10.99 22.79
C GLU A 137 11.20 -11.69 21.44
N TYR A 138 10.25 -11.23 20.62
CA TYR A 138 10.01 -11.78 19.30
C TYR A 138 11.01 -11.31 18.23
N LEU A 139 11.52 -10.07 18.34
CA LEU A 139 12.47 -9.49 17.37
C LEU A 139 13.93 -9.84 17.70
N VAL A 140 14.25 -11.13 17.73
CA VAL A 140 15.60 -11.61 18.10
C VAL A 140 16.66 -11.20 17.05
N ASP A 141 16.30 -11.09 15.78
CA ASP A 141 17.27 -10.90 14.68
C ASP A 141 16.98 -9.71 13.73
N GLY A 142 15.87 -9.00 13.92
CA GLY A 142 15.46 -7.85 13.08
C GLY A 142 15.08 -8.19 11.63
N ASN A 143 15.07 -9.48 11.27
CA ASN A 143 14.62 -10.00 9.97
C ASN A 143 13.30 -10.76 10.07
N THR A 144 12.80 -11.02 11.28
CA THR A 144 11.48 -11.63 11.50
C THR A 144 10.38 -10.79 10.85
N LYS A 145 9.59 -11.42 9.98
CA LYS A 145 8.36 -10.84 9.42
C LYS A 145 7.18 -11.39 10.20
N LEU A 146 6.31 -10.50 10.67
CA LEU A 146 5.00 -10.88 11.17
C LEU A 146 3.97 -10.66 10.07
N ASP A 147 3.27 -11.74 9.69
CA ASP A 147 2.05 -11.66 8.89
C ASP A 147 0.85 -11.22 9.75
N THR A 148 -0.16 -10.69 9.08
CA THR A 148 -1.45 -10.27 9.64
C THR A 148 -2.08 -11.33 10.54
N ASN A 149 -2.05 -12.60 10.14
CA ASN A 149 -2.62 -13.70 10.91
C ASN A 149 -1.82 -13.96 12.19
N GLN A 150 -0.49 -13.85 12.12
CA GLN A 150 0.38 -14.03 13.28
C GLN A 150 0.12 -12.97 14.35
N TYR A 151 -0.31 -11.75 13.97
CA TYR A 151 -0.73 -10.76 14.95
C TYR A 151 -2.03 -11.13 15.70
N LEU A 152 -2.89 -11.98 15.12
CA LEU A 152 -4.13 -12.44 15.77
C LEU A 152 -3.83 -13.48 16.85
N ASP A 153 -2.76 -14.25 16.67
CA ASP A 153 -2.32 -15.27 17.63
C ASP A 153 -1.90 -14.65 18.97
N PHE A 154 -1.56 -13.36 19.01
CA PHE A 154 -1.29 -12.65 20.27
C PHE A 154 -2.55 -12.33 21.07
N LYS A 155 -3.75 -12.39 20.48
CA LYS A 155 -4.99 -12.01 21.18
C LYS A 155 -5.38 -12.99 22.27
N SER A 156 -5.30 -14.29 22.01
CA SER A 156 -5.70 -15.31 22.98
C SER A 156 -4.83 -15.29 24.24
N PRO A 157 -3.49 -15.22 24.15
CA PRO A 157 -2.65 -15.19 25.36
C PRO A 157 -2.77 -13.89 26.14
N ILE A 158 -2.91 -12.74 25.45
CA ILE A 158 -3.18 -11.46 26.13
C ILE A 158 -4.52 -11.53 26.88
N LYS A 159 -5.57 -12.08 26.26
CA LYS A 159 -6.89 -12.22 26.90
C LYS A 159 -6.89 -13.25 28.04
N SER A 160 -6.04 -14.27 27.98
CA SER A 160 -5.85 -15.23 29.08
C SER A 160 -5.32 -14.54 30.35
N ILE A 161 -4.41 -13.57 30.18
CA ILE A 161 -3.71 -12.90 31.29
C ILE A 161 -4.41 -11.62 31.73
N PHE A 162 -5.07 -10.94 30.79
CA PHE A 162 -5.86 -9.74 31.01
C PHE A 162 -7.31 -9.95 30.50
N PRO A 163 -8.14 -10.77 31.19
CA PRO A 163 -9.48 -11.12 30.73
C PRO A 163 -10.43 -9.93 30.52
N GLU A 164 -10.29 -8.91 31.36
CA GLU A 164 -11.12 -7.70 31.36
C GLU A 164 -10.60 -6.61 30.41
N GLU A 165 -9.47 -6.85 29.72
CA GLU A 165 -8.93 -5.92 28.73
C GLU A 165 -9.47 -6.20 27.31
N ASP A 166 -9.79 -5.14 26.57
CA ASP A 166 -10.18 -5.26 25.16
C ASP A 166 -8.97 -5.67 24.31
N SER A 167 -8.92 -6.95 23.92
CA SER A 167 -7.86 -7.51 23.08
C SER A 167 -7.74 -6.84 21.71
N ASN A 168 -8.79 -6.13 21.26
CA ASN A 168 -8.73 -5.34 20.03
C ASN A 168 -7.81 -4.12 20.17
N ILE A 169 -7.45 -3.66 21.36
CA ILE A 169 -6.48 -2.57 21.53
C ILE A 169 -5.11 -2.94 20.92
N TYR A 170 -4.77 -4.22 20.92
CA TYR A 170 -3.46 -4.73 20.52
C TYR A 170 -3.33 -4.96 19.02
N ASN A 171 -4.36 -5.51 18.38
CA ASN A 171 -4.32 -5.82 16.95
C ASN A 171 -5.71 -5.86 16.27
N TRP A 172 -5.80 -5.25 15.09
CA TRP A 172 -6.96 -5.17 14.20
C TRP A 172 -6.60 -5.74 12.85
N SER A 173 -7.40 -6.69 12.36
CA SER A 173 -7.29 -7.20 11.01
C SER A 173 -7.51 -6.10 9.97
N PRO A 174 -6.82 -6.14 8.82
CA PRO A 174 -7.10 -5.27 7.70
C PRO A 174 -8.53 -5.52 7.21
N ILE A 175 -9.21 -4.44 6.78
CA ILE A 175 -10.55 -4.51 6.21
C ILE A 175 -10.39 -4.41 4.69
N PRO A 176 -10.63 -5.50 3.93
CA PRO A 176 -10.61 -5.45 2.48
C PRO A 176 -11.62 -4.44 1.94
N LYS A 177 -11.33 -3.86 0.78
CA LYS A 177 -12.19 -2.87 0.12
C LYS A 177 -13.67 -3.31 0.02
N ARG A 178 -13.90 -4.60 -0.27
CA ARG A 178 -15.24 -5.22 -0.36
C ARG A 178 -16.06 -5.18 0.94
N LEU A 179 -15.38 -5.05 2.08
CA LEU A 179 -15.98 -5.01 3.42
C LEU A 179 -15.97 -3.59 4.02
N SER A 180 -15.39 -2.61 3.33
CA SER A 180 -15.30 -1.23 3.82
C SER A 180 -16.50 -0.42 3.35
N ILE A 181 -17.12 0.30 4.30
CA ILE A 181 -18.23 1.23 4.08
C ILE A 181 -17.88 2.30 3.03
N PHE A 182 -16.62 2.74 3.01
CA PHE A 182 -16.14 3.78 2.10
C PHE A 182 -15.57 3.22 0.78
N ASN A 183 -15.71 1.92 0.55
CA ASN A 183 -15.11 1.22 -0.60
C ASN A 183 -13.59 1.49 -0.69
N THR A 184 -12.92 1.48 0.47
CA THR A 184 -11.46 1.67 0.59
C THR A 184 -10.86 0.57 1.46
N SER A 185 -9.73 -0.02 1.05
CA SER A 185 -9.05 -0.99 1.90
C SER A 185 -8.46 -0.30 3.14
N GLU A 186 -8.77 -0.80 4.33
CA GLU A 186 -8.14 -0.38 5.58
C GLU A 186 -7.01 -1.34 5.94
N LYS A 187 -5.86 -0.78 6.32
CA LYS A 187 -4.70 -1.55 6.76
C LYS A 187 -4.91 -2.03 8.20
N ALA A 188 -4.21 -3.10 8.58
CA ALA A 188 -4.13 -3.53 9.97
C ALA A 188 -3.73 -2.37 10.89
N ARG A 189 -4.28 -2.36 12.12
CA ARG A 189 -4.03 -1.33 13.14
C ARG A 189 -3.88 -1.98 14.52
N GLY A 190 -3.50 -1.21 15.52
CA GLY A 190 -3.37 -1.68 16.89
C GLY A 190 -1.97 -1.48 17.44
N ARG A 191 -1.86 -1.45 18.77
CA ARG A 191 -0.60 -1.08 19.45
C ARG A 191 0.54 -2.03 19.13
N LEU A 192 0.27 -3.33 19.02
CA LEU A 192 1.28 -4.34 18.72
C LEU A 192 1.78 -4.18 17.28
N TYR A 193 0.85 -4.01 16.33
CA TYR A 193 1.17 -3.77 14.92
C TYR A 193 2.01 -2.50 14.74
N GLU A 194 1.59 -1.38 15.35
CA GLU A 194 2.31 -0.10 15.27
C GLU A 194 3.69 -0.18 15.92
N LYS A 195 3.77 -0.78 17.10
CA LYS A 195 5.03 -0.93 17.85
C LYS A 195 6.03 -1.80 17.10
N PHE A 196 5.58 -2.88 16.45
CA PHE A 196 6.43 -3.74 15.63
C PHE A 196 7.00 -2.97 14.44
N ARG A 197 6.14 -2.26 13.69
CA ARG A 197 6.59 -1.44 12.55
C ARG A 197 7.58 -0.37 12.97
N ASN A 198 7.35 0.26 14.11
CA ASN A 198 8.25 1.28 14.66
C ASN A 198 9.60 0.69 15.07
N LYS A 199 9.63 -0.48 15.75
CA LYS A 199 10.87 -1.17 16.12
C LYS A 199 11.65 -1.67 14.91
N ILE A 200 10.99 -2.29 13.92
CA ILE A 200 11.63 -2.70 12.66
C ILE A 200 12.20 -1.49 11.91
N LYS A 201 11.44 -0.39 11.82
CA LYS A 201 11.93 0.84 11.19
C LYS A 201 13.18 1.38 11.91
N LEU A 202 13.16 1.40 13.24
CA LEU A 202 14.29 1.84 14.06
C LEU A 202 15.50 0.91 13.88
N PHE A 203 15.29 -0.41 13.90
CA PHE A 203 16.32 -1.40 13.66
C PHE A 203 16.96 -1.20 12.30
N ARG A 204 16.17 -1.15 11.23
CA ARG A 204 16.65 -0.92 9.85
C ARG A 204 17.43 0.38 9.69
N THR A 205 16.96 1.45 10.34
CA THR A 205 17.66 2.75 10.31
C THR A 205 19.02 2.67 10.99
N ARG A 206 19.12 1.92 12.10
CA ARG A 206 20.36 1.79 12.90
C ARG A 206 21.33 0.73 12.36
N SER A 207 20.82 -0.33 11.74
CA SER A 207 21.62 -1.42 11.17
C SER A 207 22.19 -1.11 9.78
N GLY A 208 21.85 0.06 9.21
CA GLY A 208 22.24 0.40 7.84
C GLY A 208 21.50 -0.39 6.77
N TRP A 209 20.42 -1.10 7.13
CA TRP A 209 19.63 -1.91 6.21
C TRP A 209 19.07 -1.04 5.08
N GLN A 210 19.40 -1.41 3.84
CA GLN A 210 18.83 -0.84 2.64
C GLN A 210 17.71 -1.77 2.14
N PRO A 211 16.51 -1.25 1.81
CA PRO A 211 15.50 -2.08 1.17
C PRO A 211 16.09 -2.62 -0.13
N LYS A 212 16.10 -3.96 -0.29
CA LYS A 212 16.26 -4.58 -1.60
C LYS A 212 15.14 -3.99 -2.47
N LYS A 213 15.50 -3.09 -3.38
CA LYS A 213 14.60 -2.72 -4.48
C LYS A 213 14.27 -4.03 -5.19
N ASN A 214 13.03 -4.23 -5.61
CA ASN A 214 12.67 -5.29 -6.54
C ASN A 214 13.42 -5.00 -7.85
N ILE A 215 14.68 -5.40 -7.87
CA ILE A 215 15.56 -5.50 -9.01
C ILE A 215 15.44 -6.96 -9.37
N PHE A 216 15.16 -7.25 -10.63
CA PHE A 216 15.28 -8.58 -11.20
C PHE A 216 16.51 -9.26 -10.59
N ASP A 217 16.31 -10.47 -10.10
CA ASP A 217 17.30 -11.29 -9.41
C ASP A 217 18.69 -11.12 -10.03
N THR A 218 19.57 -10.38 -9.37
CA THR A 218 20.99 -10.28 -9.72
C THR A 218 21.77 -10.73 -8.49
N SER A 219 21.72 -12.04 -8.25
CA SER A 219 22.68 -12.74 -7.41
C SER A 219 23.65 -13.53 -8.29
N ALA A 220 24.58 -12.79 -8.89
CA ALA A 220 25.89 -13.26 -9.33
C ALA A 220 26.74 -11.99 -9.48
N GLU A 221 28.03 -12.03 -9.15
CA GLU A 221 28.94 -11.01 -9.69
C GLU A 221 28.85 -11.09 -11.23
N ASP A 222 28.06 -10.19 -11.82
CA ASP A 222 27.66 -10.25 -13.21
C ASP A 222 28.86 -9.82 -14.08
N ILE A 223 29.63 -10.78 -14.55
CA ILE A 223 30.71 -10.54 -15.52
C ILE A 223 30.03 -10.13 -16.83
N PHE A 224 30.26 -8.89 -17.26
CA PHE A 224 29.79 -8.44 -18.56
C PHE A 224 30.47 -9.24 -19.67
N GLN A 225 29.73 -9.62 -20.68
CA GLN A 225 30.32 -10.27 -21.85
C GLN A 225 31.15 -9.26 -22.65
N ASP A 226 32.24 -9.70 -23.26
CA ASP A 226 33.13 -8.85 -24.06
C ASP A 226 32.37 -8.12 -25.18
N ASP A 227 31.38 -8.77 -25.80
CA ASP A 227 30.54 -8.19 -26.84
C ASP A 227 29.67 -7.03 -26.35
N GLU A 228 29.22 -7.08 -25.09
CA GLU A 228 28.43 -6.01 -24.47
C GLU A 228 29.32 -4.78 -24.18
N LEU A 229 30.52 -5.01 -23.66
CA LEU A 229 31.50 -3.96 -23.41
C LEU A 229 31.97 -3.31 -24.71
N HIS A 230 32.30 -4.13 -25.72
CA HIS A 230 32.67 -3.67 -27.05
C HIS A 230 31.55 -2.83 -27.68
N SER A 231 30.30 -3.26 -27.54
CA SER A 231 29.16 -2.49 -28.06
C SER A 231 29.00 -1.14 -27.36
N VAL A 232 29.27 -1.04 -26.05
CA VAL A 232 29.29 0.27 -25.37
C VAL A 232 30.38 1.19 -25.93
N GLU A 233 31.59 0.67 -26.14
CA GLU A 233 32.68 1.46 -26.73
C GLU A 233 32.36 1.91 -28.16
N TRP A 234 31.73 1.03 -28.94
CA TRP A 234 31.30 1.33 -30.30
C TRP A 234 30.31 2.51 -30.33
N LEU A 235 29.33 2.54 -29.41
CA LEU A 235 28.33 3.61 -29.31
C LEU A 235 28.92 4.99 -29.00
N ASN A 236 30.09 5.06 -28.36
CA ASN A 236 30.75 6.34 -28.08
C ASN A 236 31.29 7.02 -29.35
N HIS A 237 31.58 6.23 -30.39
CA HIS A 237 32.22 6.70 -31.62
C HIS A 237 31.25 6.76 -32.80
N ASN A 238 30.08 6.13 -32.71
CA ASN A 238 29.14 5.98 -33.81
C ASN A 238 27.75 6.46 -33.40
N GLN A 239 27.21 7.44 -34.14
CA GLN A 239 25.96 8.14 -33.80
C GLN A 239 24.95 8.11 -34.95
N GLU A 240 25.33 7.57 -36.10
CA GLU A 240 24.46 7.51 -37.26
C GLU A 240 23.33 6.50 -37.02
N TYR A 241 22.10 6.97 -37.23
CA TYR A 241 20.93 6.15 -37.01
C TYR A 241 20.79 5.10 -38.11
N GLY A 242 20.79 3.82 -37.74
CA GLY A 242 20.70 2.69 -38.66
C GLY A 242 20.64 1.36 -37.93
N ASP A 243 20.75 0.26 -38.67
CA ASP A 243 20.67 -1.10 -38.12
C ASP A 243 21.83 -1.41 -37.18
N ASP A 244 23.04 -0.96 -37.50
CA ASP A 244 24.21 -1.18 -36.64
C ASP A 244 24.08 -0.49 -35.28
N LEU A 245 23.64 0.77 -35.27
CA LEU A 245 23.40 1.52 -34.04
C LEU A 245 22.34 0.81 -33.18
N ARG A 246 21.22 0.40 -33.77
CA ARG A 246 20.18 -0.36 -33.06
C ARG A 246 20.73 -1.65 -32.48
N ARG A 247 21.48 -2.42 -33.27
CA ARG A 247 22.10 -3.67 -32.84
C ARG A 247 23.06 -3.48 -31.66
N HIS A 248 23.97 -2.51 -31.74
CA HIS A 248 24.90 -2.21 -30.64
C HIS A 248 24.18 -1.62 -29.42
N TRP A 249 23.13 -0.84 -29.62
CA TRP A 249 22.27 -0.33 -28.53
C TRP A 249 21.59 -1.46 -27.76
N GLU A 250 21.08 -2.43 -28.50
CA GLU A 250 20.45 -3.64 -28.00
C GLU A 250 21.44 -4.52 -27.23
N ILE A 251 22.58 -4.86 -27.82
CA ILE A 251 23.59 -5.71 -27.17
C ILE A 251 24.09 -5.05 -25.87
N SER A 252 24.33 -3.74 -25.88
CA SER A 252 24.84 -3.01 -24.70
C SER A 252 23.79 -2.66 -23.63
N SER A 253 22.50 -2.97 -23.85
CA SER A 253 21.39 -2.49 -23.02
C SER A 253 21.58 -2.77 -21.52
N ARG A 254 22.00 -3.99 -21.15
CA ARG A 254 22.26 -4.37 -19.76
C ARG A 254 23.38 -3.55 -19.14
N VAL A 255 24.54 -3.47 -19.81
CA VAL A 255 25.70 -2.71 -19.34
C VAL A 255 25.36 -1.23 -19.17
N ARG A 256 24.65 -0.63 -20.13
CA ARG A 256 24.22 0.77 -20.05
C ARG A 256 23.28 1.00 -18.89
N TYR A 257 22.30 0.12 -18.69
CA TYR A 257 21.35 0.20 -17.58
C TYR A 257 22.03 0.08 -16.21
N GLU A 258 22.95 -0.86 -16.04
CA GLU A 258 23.71 -1.00 -14.81
C GLU A 258 24.61 0.20 -14.51
N LYS A 259 25.31 0.71 -15.54
CA LYS A 259 26.11 1.93 -15.42
C LYS A 259 25.23 3.11 -14.99
N LEU A 260 24.04 3.23 -15.59
CA LEU A 260 23.07 4.26 -15.24
C LEU A 260 22.62 4.17 -13.77
N LEU A 261 22.29 2.96 -13.28
CA LEU A 261 21.88 2.74 -11.88
C LEU A 261 22.99 3.06 -10.86
N LYS A 262 24.24 2.82 -11.23
CA LYS A 262 25.42 3.12 -10.39
C LYS A 262 25.86 4.59 -10.51
N SER A 263 25.47 5.28 -11.57
CA SER A 263 25.82 6.69 -11.80
C SER A 263 25.10 7.62 -10.83
N LYS A 264 25.77 8.72 -10.46
CA LYS A 264 25.16 9.87 -9.76
C LYS A 264 24.93 11.05 -10.70
N GLY A 265 24.98 10.79 -12.01
CA GLY A 265 24.89 11.80 -13.06
C GLY A 265 23.47 12.31 -13.27
N SER A 266 23.38 13.47 -13.92
CA SER A 266 22.15 14.04 -14.43
C SER A 266 21.70 13.34 -15.73
N VAL A 267 20.47 13.63 -16.16
CA VAL A 267 19.98 13.19 -17.48
C VAL A 267 20.88 13.71 -18.61
N LEU A 268 21.39 14.93 -18.47
CA LEU A 268 22.28 15.54 -19.46
C LEU A 268 23.59 14.75 -19.59
N ASP A 269 24.14 14.24 -18.48
CA ASP A 269 25.36 13.42 -18.50
C ASP A 269 25.16 12.13 -19.30
N TYR A 270 23.96 11.53 -19.21
CA TYR A 270 23.62 10.34 -20.00
C TYR A 270 23.50 10.65 -21.50
N TYR A 271 22.91 11.80 -21.87
CA TYR A 271 22.86 12.26 -23.26
C TYR A 271 24.25 12.59 -23.82
N ASN A 272 25.13 13.19 -23.00
CA ASN A 272 26.51 13.46 -23.40
C ASN A 272 27.31 12.16 -23.57
N GLN A 273 27.03 11.15 -22.75
CA GLN A 273 27.65 9.83 -22.87
C GLN A 273 27.18 9.08 -24.12
N TYR A 274 25.91 9.24 -24.51
CA TYR A 274 25.33 8.60 -25.69
C TYR A 274 24.68 9.63 -26.63
N PRO A 275 25.47 10.38 -27.42
CA PRO A 275 24.97 11.50 -28.22
C PRO A 275 23.95 11.09 -29.29
N ALA A 276 23.91 9.82 -29.69
CA ALA A 276 22.89 9.27 -30.57
C ALA A 276 21.45 9.51 -30.09
N LEU A 277 21.26 9.69 -28.76
CA LEU A 277 19.96 10.03 -28.17
C LEU A 277 19.47 11.44 -28.54
N ALA A 278 20.38 12.36 -28.88
CA ALA A 278 20.03 13.72 -29.30
C ALA A 278 19.59 13.80 -30.77
N ASN A 279 19.73 12.70 -31.54
CA ASN A 279 19.28 12.63 -32.92
C ASN A 279 17.73 12.67 -33.00
N LYS A 280 17.17 13.11 -34.13
CA LYS A 280 15.71 13.08 -34.41
C LYS A 280 15.06 11.71 -34.21
N PHE A 281 15.83 10.62 -34.34
CA PHE A 281 15.37 9.24 -34.09
C PHE A 281 15.85 8.65 -32.75
N GLY A 282 16.54 9.43 -31.92
CA GLY A 282 17.09 8.97 -30.63
C GLY A 282 16.04 8.46 -29.65
N TYR A 283 14.80 8.97 -29.74
CA TYR A 283 13.68 8.47 -28.95
C TYR A 283 13.39 6.98 -29.19
N GLN A 284 13.70 6.44 -30.37
CA GLN A 284 13.50 5.03 -30.71
C GLN A 284 14.47 4.12 -29.93
N LEU A 285 15.66 4.62 -29.60
CA LEU A 285 16.63 3.91 -28.76
C LEU A 285 16.13 3.78 -27.31
N ILE A 286 15.46 4.81 -26.80
CA ILE A 286 14.78 4.79 -25.50
C ILE A 286 13.62 3.78 -25.52
N ALA A 287 12.86 3.74 -26.61
CA ALA A 287 11.77 2.77 -26.77
C ALA A 287 12.28 1.32 -26.72
N ILE A 288 13.40 1.02 -27.40
CA ILE A 288 14.05 -0.31 -27.35
C ILE A 288 14.39 -0.71 -25.91
N ASP A 289 15.01 0.18 -25.14
CA ASP A 289 15.35 -0.10 -23.73
C ASP A 289 14.10 -0.27 -22.87
N PHE A 290 13.05 0.52 -23.12
CA PHE A 290 11.77 0.41 -22.42
C PHE A 290 11.10 -0.95 -22.67
N ASP A 291 11.02 -1.37 -23.93
CA ASP A 291 10.40 -2.64 -24.32
C ASP A 291 11.14 -3.84 -23.74
N ARG A 292 12.48 -3.78 -23.71
CA ARG A 292 13.31 -4.81 -23.07
C ARG A 292 13.11 -4.89 -21.56
N LEU A 293 13.04 -3.74 -20.89
CA LEU A 293 12.95 -3.68 -19.44
C LEU A 293 11.57 -4.13 -18.92
N TYR A 294 10.50 -3.72 -19.59
CA TYR A 294 9.15 -3.91 -19.10
C TYR A 294 8.35 -4.98 -19.84
N LYS A 295 8.84 -5.49 -20.98
CA LYS A 295 8.21 -6.54 -21.80
C LYS A 295 6.72 -6.30 -22.02
N VAL A 296 6.33 -5.04 -22.23
CA VAL A 296 4.92 -4.65 -22.22
C VAL A 296 4.30 -4.98 -23.56
N VAL A 297 3.17 -5.68 -23.54
CA VAL A 297 2.44 -6.14 -24.74
C VAL A 297 1.75 -4.98 -25.48
N GLU A 298 1.35 -3.93 -24.76
CA GLU A 298 0.68 -2.76 -25.34
C GLU A 298 1.02 -1.49 -24.54
N THR A 299 1.93 -0.68 -25.07
CA THR A 299 2.38 0.61 -24.51
C THR A 299 1.74 1.80 -25.19
N ASP A 300 0.91 1.58 -26.22
CA ASP A 300 0.38 2.66 -27.04
C ASP A 300 -0.59 3.54 -26.22
N ILE A 301 -0.03 4.66 -25.75
CA ILE A 301 -0.77 5.67 -25.02
C ILE A 301 -1.91 6.22 -25.88
N TYR A 302 -1.77 6.28 -27.21
CA TYR A 302 -2.81 6.80 -28.10
C TYR A 302 -4.05 5.90 -28.13
N LYS A 303 -3.90 4.58 -27.96
CA LYS A 303 -5.04 3.65 -27.83
C LYS A 303 -5.73 3.75 -26.47
N LYS A 304 -4.94 3.92 -25.40
CA LYS A 304 -5.48 3.96 -24.02
C LYS A 304 -6.00 5.34 -23.62
N TRP A 305 -5.51 6.39 -24.26
CA TRP A 305 -5.79 7.78 -23.91
C TRP A 305 -7.28 8.14 -23.95
N PRO A 306 -8.06 7.79 -25.00
CA PRO A 306 -9.48 8.12 -25.03
C PRO A 306 -10.24 7.53 -23.84
N ILE A 307 -10.05 6.23 -23.57
CA ILE A 307 -10.68 5.52 -22.45
C ILE A 307 -10.26 6.13 -21.11
N PHE A 308 -8.97 6.45 -20.96
CA PHE A 308 -8.46 7.10 -19.76
C PHE A 308 -9.12 8.47 -19.53
N PHE A 309 -9.17 9.31 -20.56
CA PHE A 309 -9.72 10.65 -20.47
C PHE A 309 -11.22 10.63 -20.16
N ASP A 310 -11.98 9.76 -20.82
CA ASP A 310 -13.44 9.64 -20.61
C ASP A 310 -13.76 9.19 -19.17
N ASN A 311 -12.99 8.24 -18.64
CA ASN A 311 -13.10 7.81 -17.25
C ASN A 311 -12.75 8.94 -16.27
N LEU A 312 -11.64 9.66 -16.53
CA LEU A 312 -11.23 10.80 -15.72
C LEU A 312 -12.30 11.89 -15.71
N PHE A 313 -12.84 12.21 -16.88
CA PHE A 313 -13.88 13.22 -17.05
C PHE A 313 -15.18 12.84 -16.35
N THR A 314 -15.55 11.55 -16.39
CA THR A 314 -16.71 11.03 -15.65
C THR A 314 -16.55 11.22 -14.15
N LEU A 315 -15.34 11.03 -13.62
CA LEU A 315 -15.03 11.19 -12.19
C LEU A 315 -14.87 12.66 -11.74
N ALA A 316 -14.74 13.60 -12.67
CA ALA A 316 -14.55 15.01 -12.34
C ALA A 316 -15.81 15.62 -11.71
N THR A 317 -15.61 16.43 -10.67
CA THR A 317 -16.70 17.13 -9.97
C THR A 317 -17.36 18.18 -10.85
N VAL A 318 -18.60 18.56 -10.52
CA VAL A 318 -19.34 19.63 -11.23
C VAL A 318 -18.53 20.93 -11.29
N GLN A 319 -17.86 21.30 -10.20
CA GLN A 319 -17.04 22.52 -10.16
C GLN A 319 -15.83 22.45 -11.11
N GLN A 320 -15.22 21.27 -11.23
CA GLN A 320 -14.09 21.08 -12.14
C GLN A 320 -14.54 21.16 -13.60
N LYS A 321 -15.70 20.58 -13.93
CA LYS A 321 -16.28 20.64 -15.29
C LYS A 321 -16.66 22.07 -15.68
N LYS A 322 -17.28 22.83 -14.78
CA LYS A 322 -17.58 24.26 -15.00
C LYS A 322 -16.34 25.11 -15.29
N SER A 323 -15.20 24.74 -14.71
CA SER A 323 -13.94 25.48 -14.91
C SER A 323 -13.36 25.30 -16.32
N VAL A 324 -13.90 24.38 -17.12
CA VAL A 324 -13.42 24.04 -18.47
C VAL A 324 -14.56 23.93 -19.49
N GLU A 325 -15.73 24.52 -19.19
CA GLU A 325 -16.95 24.40 -20.00
C GLU A 325 -16.76 24.92 -21.43
N GLU A 326 -16.09 26.05 -21.60
CA GLU A 326 -15.73 26.60 -22.92
C GLU A 326 -14.85 25.63 -23.72
N ILE A 327 -13.88 25.00 -23.05
CA ILE A 327 -12.95 24.06 -23.69
C ILE A 327 -13.64 22.73 -24.02
N ILE A 328 -14.66 22.33 -23.25
CA ILE A 328 -15.49 21.16 -23.56
C ILE A 328 -16.28 21.41 -24.85
N SER A 329 -16.84 22.61 -25.02
CA SER A 329 -17.51 22.97 -26.27
C SER A 329 -16.57 22.91 -27.47
N ASP A 330 -15.32 23.38 -27.31
CA ASP A 330 -14.29 23.27 -28.35
C ASP A 330 -13.90 21.81 -28.63
N LEU A 331 -13.83 20.97 -27.59
CA LEU A 331 -13.56 19.53 -27.71
C LEU A 331 -14.63 18.77 -28.50
N GLU A 332 -15.90 19.13 -28.30
CA GLU A 332 -17.04 18.52 -29.00
C GLU A 332 -17.08 18.91 -30.49
N ASN A 333 -16.66 20.12 -30.81
CA ASN A 333 -16.62 20.64 -32.18
C ASN A 333 -15.31 20.33 -32.92
N CYS A 334 -14.34 19.72 -32.25
CA CYS A 334 -13.02 19.46 -32.80
C CYS A 334 -13.02 18.27 -33.78
N THR A 335 -12.69 18.52 -35.05
CA THR A 335 -12.59 17.49 -36.10
C THR A 335 -11.22 16.78 -36.17
N SER A 336 -10.17 17.41 -35.64
CA SER A 336 -8.81 16.86 -35.66
C SER A 336 -8.51 16.06 -34.40
N ASN A 337 -8.11 14.79 -34.55
CA ASN A 337 -7.71 13.94 -33.42
C ASN A 337 -6.54 14.54 -32.62
N TYR A 338 -5.56 15.15 -33.29
CA TYR A 338 -4.43 15.79 -32.61
C TYR A 338 -4.85 17.01 -31.79
N HIS A 339 -5.73 17.84 -32.36
CA HIS A 339 -6.26 19.01 -31.64
C HIS A 339 -7.13 18.59 -30.45
N LYS A 340 -7.91 17.52 -30.60
CA LYS A 340 -8.69 16.92 -29.51
C LYS A 340 -7.78 16.45 -28.37
N ILE A 341 -6.73 15.68 -28.68
CA ILE A 341 -5.76 15.21 -27.67
C ILE A 341 -5.08 16.40 -26.99
N PHE A 342 -4.68 17.42 -27.74
CA PHE A 342 -4.10 18.64 -27.19
C PHE A 342 -5.04 19.31 -26.17
N LEU A 343 -6.30 19.53 -26.52
CA LEU A 343 -7.29 20.14 -25.64
C LEU A 343 -7.55 19.26 -24.39
N GLN A 344 -7.58 17.93 -24.55
CA GLN A 344 -7.69 16.99 -23.44
C GLN A 344 -6.52 17.12 -22.46
N ILE A 345 -5.28 17.18 -22.98
CA ILE A 345 -4.07 17.40 -22.17
C ILE A 345 -4.12 18.77 -21.48
N TRP A 346 -4.53 19.81 -22.20
CA TRP A 346 -4.62 21.17 -21.68
C TRP A 346 -5.60 21.32 -20.52
N VAL A 347 -6.69 20.53 -20.54
CA VAL A 347 -7.74 20.52 -19.51
C VAL A 347 -7.34 19.70 -18.27
N LEU A 348 -6.37 18.79 -18.38
CA LEU A 348 -5.97 17.92 -17.27
C LEU A 348 -5.69 18.65 -15.94
N PRO A 349 -4.96 19.77 -15.89
CA PRO A 349 -4.68 20.45 -14.63
C PRO A 349 -5.91 21.04 -13.93
N PHE A 350 -7.04 21.19 -14.63
CA PHE A 350 -8.32 21.55 -14.02
C PHE A 350 -9.06 20.32 -13.45
N LEU A 351 -9.03 19.20 -14.19
CA LEU A 351 -9.66 17.94 -13.77
C LEU A 351 -8.88 17.27 -12.63
N VAL A 352 -7.56 17.43 -12.63
CA VAL A 352 -6.64 16.92 -11.60
C VAL A 352 -5.76 18.07 -11.09
N PRO A 353 -6.30 18.95 -10.24
CA PRO A 353 -5.54 20.09 -9.73
C PRO A 353 -4.31 19.62 -8.97
N PRO A 354 -3.17 20.30 -9.11
CA PRO A 354 -1.99 19.99 -8.32
C PRO A 354 -2.31 20.15 -6.83
N LYS A 355 -2.16 19.07 -6.05
CA LYS A 355 -2.40 19.10 -4.59
C LYS A 355 -1.11 19.22 -3.79
N THR A 356 0.01 18.83 -4.38
CA THR A 356 1.31 18.72 -3.69
C THR A 356 2.01 20.08 -3.58
N ARG A 357 2.53 20.38 -2.39
CA ARG A 357 3.43 21.52 -2.15
C ARG A 357 4.87 21.01 -2.23
N LYS A 358 5.71 21.68 -3.02
CA LYS A 358 7.15 21.45 -3.05
C LYS A 358 7.84 22.44 -2.12
N ILE A 359 8.90 21.99 -1.44
CA ILE A 359 9.80 22.88 -0.73
C ILE A 359 10.85 23.34 -1.73
N VAL A 360 10.96 24.65 -1.90
CA VAL A 360 11.95 25.27 -2.78
C VAL A 360 12.90 26.07 -1.92
N GLU A 361 14.20 25.83 -2.08
CA GLU A 361 15.23 26.66 -1.47
C GLU A 361 15.37 27.96 -2.27
N ARG A 362 15.19 29.08 -1.57
CA ARG A 362 15.42 30.43 -2.10
C ARG A 362 16.48 31.12 -1.24
N PRO A 363 17.10 32.22 -1.70
CA PRO A 363 18.07 32.97 -0.92
C PRO A 363 17.56 33.39 0.47
N GLU A 364 16.24 33.60 0.60
CA GLU A 364 15.55 33.99 1.83
C GLU A 364 15.12 32.80 2.71
N GLY A 365 15.48 31.57 2.34
CA GLY A 365 15.15 30.34 3.06
C GLY A 365 14.21 29.40 2.30
N ARG A 366 13.78 28.33 2.99
CA ARG A 366 12.90 27.29 2.44
C ARG A 366 11.46 27.78 2.37
N LYS A 367 10.90 27.89 1.15
CA LYS A 367 9.51 28.28 0.94
C LYS A 367 8.70 27.12 0.36
N GLN A 368 7.48 26.94 0.87
CA GLN A 368 6.52 26.04 0.24
C GLN A 368 5.97 26.72 -1.03
N TRP A 369 6.09 26.04 -2.16
CA TRP A 369 5.52 26.44 -3.44
C TRP A 369 4.53 25.39 -3.90
N LYS A 370 3.39 25.85 -4.43
CA LYS A 370 2.38 25.01 -5.06
C LYS A 370 2.24 25.48 -6.50
N PRO A 371 2.43 24.60 -7.50
CA PRO A 371 2.25 25.00 -8.88
C PRO A 371 0.79 25.39 -9.12
N THR A 372 0.62 26.46 -9.87
CA THR A 372 -0.66 26.93 -10.41
C THR A 372 -1.07 26.08 -11.60
N ILE A 373 -2.36 26.13 -11.96
CA ILE A 373 -2.89 25.44 -13.15
C ILE A 373 -2.11 25.87 -14.41
N LYS A 374 -1.84 27.17 -14.56
CA LYS A 374 -1.10 27.72 -15.70
C LYS A 374 0.34 27.19 -15.76
N GLU A 375 1.04 27.13 -14.63
CA GLU A 375 2.37 26.52 -14.57
C GLU A 375 2.35 25.04 -14.97
N CYS A 376 1.31 24.29 -14.55
CA CYS A 376 1.14 22.90 -14.98
C CYS A 376 0.90 22.79 -16.49
N GLN A 377 0.04 23.62 -17.08
CA GLN A 377 -0.20 23.62 -18.52
C GLN A 377 1.08 23.91 -19.32
N SER A 378 1.79 24.98 -18.96
CA SER A 378 3.06 25.35 -19.59
C SER A 378 4.17 24.32 -19.40
N SER A 379 4.09 23.48 -18.36
CA SER A 379 5.07 22.42 -18.12
C SER A 379 4.85 21.17 -18.99
N ILE A 380 3.60 20.92 -19.42
CA ILE A 380 3.25 19.75 -20.22
C ILE A 380 3.32 20.09 -21.71
N ILE A 381 2.82 21.27 -22.08
CA ILE A 381 2.78 21.73 -23.48
C ILE A 381 3.88 22.76 -23.66
N VAL A 382 4.91 22.35 -24.40
CA VAL A 382 6.06 23.19 -24.73
C VAL A 382 6.02 23.51 -26.22
N HIS A 383 6.09 24.80 -26.54
CA HIS A 383 6.26 25.23 -27.92
C HIS A 383 7.72 25.01 -28.32
N ALA A 384 7.98 24.03 -29.17
CA ALA A 384 9.30 23.84 -29.78
C ALA A 384 9.44 24.83 -30.94
N THR A 385 10.34 25.80 -30.79
CA THR A 385 10.77 26.71 -31.87
C THR A 385 11.93 26.16 -32.65
#